data_AF-N9MGS0-F1
#
_entry.id   AF-N9MGS0-F1
#
_cell.length_a   1.000
_cell.length_b   1.000
_cell.length_c   1.000
_cell.angle_alpha   90.00
_cell.angle_beta   90.00
_cell.angle_gamma   90.00
#
_symmetry.space_group_name_H-M   'P 1'
#
loop_
_entity.id
_entity.type
_entity.pdbx_description
1 polymer ?
#
loop_
_entity_poly.entity_id
_entity_poly.type
_entity_poly.pdbx_seq_one_letter_code
_entity_poly.pdbx_strand_id
1 'polypeptide(L)'
;MTGIYEYWSLPSKLNIKCPACQAKADFEFARLAKIPLKKDVDYFQHHADFEYARFQDSCGGYWHAAFYYPNLSSGIDQIQDLSEGYDSKAWSTRYSVQSRGGVICESCGYRQKHELNWPNDAYYVVMYRQQALWAFHREAAIELYHYLSEALRDHKKYRYSFFLLHIPTIFKQKKARQHVTQQLQKLLN
;
A
#
# COMPACT_ATOMS: atom_id res chain seq x y z
N MET A 1 -9.74 -10.27 7.69
CA MET A 1 -8.57 -11.09 7.31
C MET A 1 -7.51 -10.18 6.66
N THR A 2 -6.97 -9.24 7.43
CA THR A 2 -5.93 -8.29 6.99
C THR A 2 -4.51 -8.84 7.15
N GLY A 3 -4.31 -9.83 8.03
CA GLY A 3 -2.99 -10.41 8.35
C GLY A 3 -2.31 -11.23 7.25
N ILE A 4 -2.94 -11.43 6.08
CA ILE A 4 -2.32 -12.13 4.94
C ILE A 4 -1.30 -11.23 4.21
N TYR A 5 -1.45 -9.91 4.33
CA TYR A 5 -0.74 -8.90 3.52
C TYR A 5 0.41 -8.24 4.29
N GLU A 6 0.74 -8.82 5.42
CA GLU A 6 1.55 -8.20 6.43
C GLU A 6 3.05 -8.49 6.17
N TYR A 7 3.78 -7.42 5.87
CA TYR A 7 5.22 -7.18 6.10
C TYR A 7 6.25 -7.42 4.99
N TRP A 8 6.18 -8.48 4.16
CA TRP A 8 7.40 -8.87 3.41
C TRP A 8 7.42 -8.61 1.89
N SER A 9 6.35 -8.08 1.30
CA SER A 9 6.29 -7.97 -0.17
C SER A 9 5.45 -6.83 -0.74
N LEU A 10 4.92 -5.93 0.10
CA LEU A 10 4.19 -4.77 -0.42
C LEU A 10 5.17 -3.77 -1.08
N PRO A 11 4.96 -3.42 -2.36
CA PRO A 11 5.74 -2.38 -3.01
C PRO A 11 5.37 -1.00 -2.46
N SER A 12 6.22 0.00 -2.71
CA SER A 12 5.97 1.38 -2.29
C SER A 12 4.78 2.04 -3.00
N LYS A 13 4.40 1.52 -4.17
CA LYS A 13 3.28 1.99 -4.97
C LYS A 13 2.30 0.87 -5.24
N LEU A 14 1.01 1.18 -5.11
CA LEU A 14 -0.10 0.25 -5.27
C LEU A 14 -1.10 0.82 -6.28
N ASN A 15 -2.03 -0.03 -6.74
CA ASN A 15 -3.19 0.42 -7.51
C ASN A 15 -4.45 0.13 -6.71
N ILE A 16 -5.18 1.19 -6.38
CA ILE A 16 -6.44 1.13 -5.63
C ILE A 16 -7.60 1.64 -6.48
N LYS A 17 -8.83 1.39 -6.01
CA LYS A 17 -10.00 2.10 -6.51
C LYS A 17 -9.94 3.54 -6.03
N CYS A 18 -10.15 4.48 -6.93
CA CYS A 18 -10.30 5.88 -6.58
C CYS A 18 -11.49 6.04 -5.63
N PRO A 19 -11.31 6.67 -4.45
CA PRO A 19 -12.43 6.92 -3.53
C PRO A 19 -13.56 7.74 -4.16
N ALA A 20 -13.24 8.63 -5.12
CA ALA A 20 -14.21 9.49 -5.77
C ALA A 20 -14.93 8.86 -6.98
N CYS A 21 -14.18 8.26 -7.91
CA CYS A 21 -14.75 7.78 -9.18
C CYS A 21 -14.66 6.26 -9.41
N GLN A 22 -14.10 5.51 -8.45
CA GLN A 22 -13.90 4.06 -8.52
C GLN A 22 -12.98 3.55 -9.65
N ALA A 23 -12.48 4.42 -10.53
CA ALA A 23 -11.45 4.08 -11.52
C ALA A 23 -10.12 3.72 -10.87
N LYS A 24 -9.17 3.20 -11.64
CA LYS A 24 -7.81 2.92 -11.15
C LYS A 24 -7.17 4.22 -10.66
N ALA A 25 -6.62 4.19 -9.45
CA ALA A 25 -5.82 5.25 -8.89
C ALA A 25 -4.50 4.69 -8.38
N ASP A 26 -3.46 5.51 -8.44
CA ASP A 26 -2.15 5.18 -7.89
C ASP A 26 -2.09 5.63 -6.44
N PHE A 27 -1.68 4.70 -5.58
CA PHE A 27 -1.44 4.94 -4.18
C PHE A 27 0.05 4.82 -3.90
N GLU A 28 0.62 5.78 -3.19
CA GLU A 28 2.00 5.71 -2.71
C GLU A 28 2.03 5.87 -1.19
N PHE A 29 2.70 4.94 -0.51
CA PHE A 29 2.80 4.97 0.95
C PHE A 29 3.48 6.24 1.44
N ALA A 30 2.97 6.77 2.56
CA ALA A 30 3.64 7.83 3.28
C ALA A 30 4.97 7.30 3.85
N ARG A 31 5.99 8.16 3.85
CA ARG A 31 7.27 7.91 4.52
C ARG A 31 7.22 8.47 5.92
N LEU A 32 7.81 7.75 6.86
CA LEU A 32 7.81 8.10 8.28
C LEU A 32 9.23 8.41 8.74
N ALA A 33 9.40 9.58 9.37
CA ALA A 33 10.59 9.93 10.12
C ALA A 33 10.24 10.11 11.60
N LYS A 34 11.08 9.57 12.49
CA LYS A 34 11.00 9.85 13.93
C LYS A 34 11.64 11.21 14.19
N ILE A 35 11.04 12.01 15.06
CA ILE A 35 11.53 13.32 15.48
C ILE A 35 12.20 13.14 16.86
N PRO A 36 13.53 12.94 16.94
CA PRO A 36 14.22 12.73 18.22
C PRO A 36 14.31 13.99 19.08
N LEU A 37 14.48 15.16 18.47
CA LEU A 37 14.72 16.41 19.20
C LEU A 37 13.41 17.20 19.35
N LYS A 38 13.06 17.55 20.59
CA LYS A 38 11.85 18.34 20.88
C LYS A 38 11.82 19.70 20.18
N LYS A 39 12.98 20.31 19.92
CA LYS A 39 13.10 21.59 19.21
C LYS A 39 12.58 21.53 17.76
N ASP A 40 12.63 20.36 17.13
CA ASP A 40 12.22 20.19 15.73
C ASP A 40 10.72 19.90 15.60
N VAL A 41 10.02 19.62 16.72
CA VAL A 41 8.59 19.28 16.71
C VAL A 41 7.75 20.42 16.13
N ASP A 42 8.06 21.67 16.52
CA ASP A 42 7.31 22.84 16.07
C ASP A 42 7.42 23.05 14.55
N TYR A 43 8.60 22.79 13.98
CA TYR A 43 8.81 22.81 12.53
C TYR A 43 7.88 21.83 11.82
N PHE A 44 7.88 20.54 12.22
CA PHE A 44 7.04 19.52 11.57
C PHE A 44 5.54 19.70 11.81
N GLN A 45 5.13 20.42 12.86
CA GLN A 45 3.73 20.75 13.11
C GLN A 45 3.18 21.81 12.16
N HIS A 46 4.02 22.73 11.70
CA HIS A 46 3.60 23.88 10.90
C HIS A 46 4.02 23.80 9.43
N HIS A 47 4.94 22.91 9.07
CA HIS A 47 5.42 22.77 7.71
C HIS A 47 4.38 22.09 6.79
N ALA A 48 4.08 22.73 5.65
CA ALA A 48 2.99 22.31 4.75
C ALA A 48 3.18 20.92 4.11
N ASP A 49 4.41 20.52 3.83
CA ASP A 49 4.71 19.22 3.20
C ASP A 49 4.66 18.03 4.16
N PHE A 50 4.56 18.26 5.47
CA PHE A 50 4.61 17.22 6.49
C PHE A 50 3.30 17.12 7.29
N GLU A 51 3.06 15.95 7.85
CA GLU A 51 2.01 15.75 8.84
C GLU A 51 2.62 15.21 10.12
N TYR A 52 2.49 15.98 11.20
CA TYR A 52 2.96 15.58 12.51
C TYR A 52 2.02 14.57 13.16
N ALA A 53 2.60 13.57 13.84
CA ALA A 53 1.86 12.67 14.71
C ALA A 53 2.65 12.33 15.97
N ARG A 54 1.92 11.94 17.02
CA ARG A 54 2.47 11.45 18.28
C ARG A 54 1.99 10.04 18.51
N PHE A 55 2.93 9.13 18.77
CA PHE A 55 2.66 7.72 19.02
C PHE A 55 3.00 7.37 20.46
N GLN A 56 2.26 6.41 21.00
CA GLN A 56 2.55 5.80 22.30
C GLN A 56 3.23 4.46 22.07
N ASP A 57 4.29 4.16 22.82
CA ASP A 57 4.94 2.85 22.83
C ASP A 57 4.25 1.89 23.82
N SER A 58 4.66 0.62 23.77
CA SER A 58 4.12 -0.44 24.64
C SER A 58 4.36 -0.22 26.12
N CYS A 59 5.33 0.62 26.49
CA CYS A 59 5.69 0.95 27.86
C CYS A 59 5.00 2.24 28.33
N GLY A 60 4.12 2.84 27.51
CA GLY A 60 3.40 4.07 27.79
C GLY A 60 4.17 5.35 27.49
N GLY A 61 5.41 5.26 27.01
CA GLY A 61 6.21 6.38 26.54
C GLY A 61 5.65 6.96 25.24
N TYR A 62 5.95 8.22 24.96
CA TYR A 62 5.54 8.88 23.72
C TYR A 62 6.73 9.20 22.84
N TRP A 63 6.52 9.12 21.53
CA TRP A 63 7.48 9.60 20.55
C TRP A 63 6.79 10.39 19.44
N HIS A 64 7.54 11.33 18.87
CA HIS A 64 7.10 12.25 17.84
C HIS A 64 7.51 11.75 16.46
N ALA A 65 6.68 11.99 15.46
CA ALA A 65 6.96 11.59 14.09
C ALA A 65 6.38 12.56 13.07
N ALA A 66 6.95 12.53 11.87
CA ALA A 66 6.44 13.23 10.70
C ALA A 66 6.16 12.24 9.57
N PHE A 67 5.02 12.43 8.89
CA PHE A 67 4.70 11.80 7.61
C PHE A 67 5.04 12.73 6.47
N TYR A 68 5.65 12.16 5.45
CA TYR A 68 5.87 12.79 4.16
C TYR A 68 5.17 11.96 3.08
N TYR A 69 4.44 12.62 2.18
CA TYR A 69 3.63 11.97 1.15
C TYR A 69 4.26 12.22 -0.22
N PRO A 70 5.08 11.30 -0.76
CA PRO A 70 5.97 11.60 -1.89
C PRO A 70 5.25 12.01 -3.17
N ASN A 71 4.03 11.53 -3.37
CA ASN A 71 3.22 11.84 -4.54
C ASN A 71 2.34 13.09 -4.33
N LEU A 72 2.16 13.57 -3.10
CA LEU A 72 1.34 14.74 -2.80
C LEU A 72 2.17 15.99 -2.52
N SER A 73 3.36 15.84 -1.95
CA SER A 73 4.25 16.92 -1.51
C SER A 73 5.34 17.26 -2.55
N SER A 74 6.05 18.36 -2.32
CA SER A 74 7.28 18.69 -3.06
C SER A 74 8.34 17.62 -2.84
N GLY A 75 9.25 17.43 -3.81
CA GLY A 75 10.32 16.44 -3.67
C GLY A 75 11.15 16.71 -2.42
N ILE A 76 11.44 15.67 -1.64
CA ILE A 76 12.08 15.84 -0.32
C ILE A 76 13.43 16.59 -0.37
N ASP A 77 14.19 16.38 -1.45
CA ASP A 77 15.47 17.04 -1.69
C ASP A 77 15.31 18.53 -2.10
N GLN A 78 14.09 18.99 -2.36
CA GLN A 78 13.75 20.37 -2.72
C GLN A 78 13.31 21.19 -1.50
N ILE A 79 13.13 20.56 -0.33
CA ILE A 79 12.74 21.24 0.91
C ILE A 79 13.99 21.87 1.53
N GLN A 80 14.14 23.18 1.37
CA GLN A 80 15.37 23.91 1.70
C GLN A 80 15.64 24.04 3.21
N ASP A 81 14.58 24.01 4.03
CA ASP A 81 14.65 24.29 5.47
C ASP A 81 14.58 23.03 6.35
N LEU A 82 14.94 21.87 5.80
CA LEU A 82 15.00 20.63 6.59
C LEU A 82 16.08 20.74 7.68
N SER A 83 15.70 20.47 8.92
CA SER A 83 16.63 20.43 10.05
C SER A 83 17.75 19.40 9.82
N GLU A 84 18.93 19.69 10.37
CA GLU A 84 20.10 18.81 10.28
C GLU A 84 19.76 17.39 10.80
N GLY A 85 20.05 16.36 10.00
CA GLY A 85 19.79 14.96 10.34
C GLY A 85 18.52 14.34 9.74
N TYR A 86 17.71 15.10 8.99
CA TYR A 86 16.51 14.60 8.29
C TYR A 86 16.68 14.52 6.77
N ASP A 87 17.85 14.03 6.32
CA ASP A 87 18.13 13.79 4.91
C ASP A 87 17.20 12.71 4.32
N SER A 88 17.27 12.48 3.00
CA SER A 88 16.40 11.52 2.30
C SER A 88 16.46 10.08 2.85
N LYS A 89 17.47 9.72 3.66
CA LYS A 89 17.63 8.41 4.29
C LYS A 89 16.93 8.31 5.66
N ALA A 90 16.62 9.44 6.30
CA ALA A 90 15.87 9.48 7.56
C ALA A 90 14.41 9.01 7.41
N TRP A 91 13.90 9.00 6.18
CA TRP A 91 12.51 8.73 5.84
C TRP A 91 12.33 7.27 5.49
N SER A 92 11.93 6.48 6.49
CA SER A 92 11.73 5.06 6.29
C SER A 92 10.36 4.74 5.69
N THR A 93 10.34 3.87 4.69
CA THR A 93 9.14 3.17 4.25
C THR A 93 8.95 1.92 5.12
N ARG A 94 8.74 2.09 6.43
CA ARG A 94 8.24 0.96 7.23
C ARG A 94 6.77 0.78 6.86
N TYR A 95 6.54 0.04 5.77
CA TYR A 95 5.27 -0.24 5.11
C TYR A 95 4.16 -0.75 6.04
N SER A 96 4.50 -1.11 7.27
CA SER A 96 3.66 -1.88 8.16
C SER A 96 2.81 -1.09 9.13
N VAL A 97 3.18 0.12 9.54
CA VAL A 97 2.58 0.62 10.78
C VAL A 97 1.23 1.31 10.54
N GLN A 98 0.96 1.90 9.36
CA GLN A 98 -0.10 2.93 9.30
C GLN A 98 -1.07 2.95 8.13
N SER A 99 -0.98 2.08 7.12
CA SER A 99 -1.91 2.08 5.96
C SER A 99 -2.07 3.43 5.25
N ARG A 100 -1.28 4.45 5.60
CA ARG A 100 -1.40 5.84 5.15
C ARG A 100 -0.57 6.08 3.92
N GLY A 101 -1.12 6.86 3.01
CA GLY A 101 -0.43 7.29 1.79
C GLY A 101 -1.20 8.34 1.04
N GLY A 102 -0.69 8.71 -0.12
CA GLY A 102 -1.35 9.63 -1.03
C GLY A 102 -1.98 8.89 -2.20
N VAL A 103 -3.13 9.36 -2.66
CA VAL A 103 -3.84 8.84 -3.83
C VAL A 103 -3.83 9.88 -4.92
N ILE A 104 -3.48 9.46 -6.14
CA ILE A 104 -3.64 10.24 -7.36
C ILE A 104 -4.47 9.43 -8.34
N CYS A 105 -5.57 9.99 -8.81
CA CYS A 105 -6.39 9.41 -9.87
C CYS A 105 -6.30 10.27 -11.13
N GLU A 106 -5.73 9.71 -12.19
CA GLU A 106 -5.65 10.37 -13.50
C GLU A 106 -7.03 10.53 -14.16
N SER A 107 -7.98 9.64 -13.86
CA SER A 107 -9.31 9.65 -14.50
C SER A 107 -10.21 10.81 -14.04
N CYS A 108 -10.07 11.27 -12.79
CA CYS A 108 -10.91 12.33 -12.25
C CYS A 108 -10.12 13.48 -11.58
N GLY A 109 -8.79 13.40 -11.55
CA GLY A 109 -7.93 14.40 -10.91
C GLY A 109 -7.92 14.34 -9.38
N TYR A 110 -8.53 13.33 -8.75
CA TYR A 110 -8.54 13.18 -7.29
C TYR A 110 -7.10 13.06 -6.77
N ARG A 111 -6.72 13.96 -5.86
CA ARG A 111 -5.38 14.04 -5.25
C ARG A 111 -5.50 14.34 -3.75
N GLN A 112 -5.51 13.31 -2.92
CA GLN A 112 -5.69 13.46 -1.46
C GLN A 112 -4.96 12.37 -0.68
N LYS A 113 -4.72 12.64 0.62
CA LYS A 113 -4.27 11.64 1.60
C LYS A 113 -5.35 10.58 1.79
N HIS A 114 -4.94 9.36 2.05
CA HIS A 114 -5.84 8.21 2.19
C HIS A 114 -5.28 7.17 3.16
N GLU A 115 -6.17 6.54 3.91
CA GLU A 115 -5.86 5.39 4.75
C GLU A 115 -6.46 4.13 4.11
N LEU A 116 -5.61 3.17 3.78
CA LEU A 116 -5.99 1.94 3.09
C LEU A 116 -6.96 1.10 3.91
N ASN A 117 -8.04 0.71 3.26
CA ASN A 117 -9.08 -0.17 3.76
C ASN A 117 -9.17 -1.44 2.89
N TRP A 118 -8.32 -2.43 3.20
CA TRP A 118 -8.36 -3.72 2.51
C TRP A 118 -9.50 -4.61 3.04
N PRO A 119 -10.25 -5.30 2.16
CA PRO A 119 -10.06 -5.42 0.71
C PRO A 119 -10.79 -4.38 -0.15
N ASN A 120 -11.52 -3.45 0.47
CA ASN A 120 -12.45 -2.55 -0.21
C ASN A 120 -11.77 -1.65 -1.25
N ASP A 121 -10.55 -1.19 -0.94
CA ASP A 121 -9.77 -0.33 -1.82
C ASP A 121 -9.11 -1.07 -2.98
N ALA A 122 -9.16 -2.41 -3.02
CA ALA A 122 -8.50 -3.15 -4.09
C ALA A 122 -9.12 -2.90 -5.45
N TYR A 123 -8.27 -2.44 -6.38
CA TYR A 123 -8.63 -2.31 -7.79
C TYR A 123 -8.72 -3.68 -8.46
N TYR A 124 -7.67 -4.50 -8.29
CA TYR A 124 -7.63 -5.87 -8.82
C TYR A 124 -8.34 -6.81 -7.85
N VAL A 125 -9.67 -6.86 -7.92
CA VAL A 125 -10.51 -7.72 -7.06
C VAL A 125 -11.50 -8.54 -7.88
N VAL A 126 -11.65 -9.82 -7.51
CA VAL A 126 -12.60 -10.75 -8.11
C VAL A 126 -13.42 -11.41 -7.00
N MET A 127 -14.73 -11.45 -7.20
CA MET A 127 -15.66 -12.11 -6.28
C MET A 127 -15.91 -13.55 -6.72
N TYR A 128 -15.88 -14.49 -5.77
CA TYR A 128 -16.33 -15.87 -5.96
C TYR A 128 -17.07 -16.34 -4.71
N ARG A 129 -18.35 -16.73 -4.86
CA ARG A 129 -19.20 -17.17 -3.73
C ARG A 129 -19.14 -16.23 -2.52
N GLN A 130 -19.32 -14.93 -2.78
CA GLN A 130 -19.26 -13.85 -1.78
C GLN A 130 -17.89 -13.64 -1.11
N GLN A 131 -16.85 -14.34 -1.54
CA GLN A 131 -15.48 -14.09 -1.07
C GLN A 131 -14.70 -13.27 -2.09
N ALA A 132 -13.98 -12.27 -1.61
CA ALA A 132 -13.10 -11.44 -2.42
C ALA A 132 -11.70 -12.07 -2.49
N LEU A 133 -11.19 -12.23 -3.71
CA LEU A 133 -9.78 -12.45 -3.98
C LEU A 133 -9.23 -11.22 -4.67
N TRP A 134 -8.13 -10.68 -4.16
CA TRP A 134 -7.59 -9.42 -4.64
C TRP A 134 -6.07 -9.39 -4.59
N ALA A 135 -5.51 -8.46 -5.37
CA ALA A 135 -4.09 -8.12 -5.42
C ALA A 135 -3.90 -6.60 -5.24
N PHE A 136 -2.75 -6.21 -4.69
CA PHE A 136 -2.46 -4.83 -4.30
C PHE A 136 -1.97 -3.95 -5.47
N HIS A 137 -1.48 -4.53 -6.55
CA HIS A 137 -1.12 -3.83 -7.79
C HIS A 137 -1.13 -4.79 -8.98
N ARG A 138 -0.81 -4.27 -10.16
CA ARG A 138 -0.92 -5.02 -11.41
C ARG A 138 -0.02 -6.25 -11.45
N GLU A 139 1.23 -6.13 -11.02
CA GLU A 139 2.22 -7.22 -11.10
C GLU A 139 1.83 -8.38 -10.18
N ALA A 140 1.30 -8.10 -8.97
CA ALA A 140 0.79 -9.15 -8.09
C ALA A 140 -0.46 -9.81 -8.67
N ALA A 141 -1.32 -9.04 -9.36
CA ALA A 141 -2.49 -9.59 -10.04
C ALA A 141 -2.11 -10.49 -11.22
N ILE A 142 -1.03 -10.17 -11.94
CA ILE A 142 -0.46 -11.02 -13.00
C ILE A 142 0.09 -12.33 -12.41
N GLU A 143 0.90 -12.26 -11.36
CA GLU A 143 1.42 -13.46 -10.71
C GLU A 143 0.30 -14.31 -10.11
N LEU A 144 -0.74 -13.68 -9.54
CA LEU A 144 -1.94 -14.37 -9.07
C LEU A 144 -2.66 -15.12 -10.21
N TYR A 145 -2.81 -14.48 -11.37
CA TYR A 145 -3.41 -15.09 -12.55
C TYR A 145 -2.60 -16.31 -13.02
N HIS A 146 -1.28 -16.18 -13.16
CA HIS A 146 -0.41 -17.28 -13.58
C HIS A 146 -0.42 -18.43 -12.58
N TYR A 147 -0.27 -18.12 -11.29
CA TYR A 147 -0.31 -19.11 -10.21
C TYR A 147 -1.61 -19.93 -10.22
N LEU A 148 -2.76 -19.27 -10.37
CA LEU A 148 -4.05 -19.97 -10.45
C LEU A 148 -4.29 -20.68 -11.78
N SER A 149 -3.56 -20.33 -12.83
CA SER A 149 -3.64 -21.00 -14.13
C SER A 149 -2.82 -22.30 -14.16
N GLU A 150 -1.75 -22.39 -13.39
CA GLU A 150 -0.86 -23.55 -13.37
C GLU A 150 -1.44 -24.82 -12.72
N ALA A 151 -0.95 -25.98 -13.19
CA ALA A 151 -1.31 -27.29 -12.65
C ALA A 151 -0.56 -27.62 -11.35
N LEU A 152 0.73 -27.29 -11.25
CA LEU A 152 1.61 -27.64 -10.12
C LEU A 152 1.61 -26.59 -9.00
N ARG A 153 1.30 -25.32 -9.30
CA ARG A 153 1.13 -24.23 -8.30
C ARG A 153 2.34 -24.08 -7.38
N ASP A 154 3.53 -24.02 -7.96
CA ASP A 154 4.75 -23.77 -7.20
C ASP A 154 4.91 -22.27 -6.95
N HIS A 155 4.38 -21.80 -5.82
CA HIS A 155 4.44 -20.38 -5.42
C HIS A 155 5.86 -19.84 -5.31
N LYS A 156 6.89 -20.68 -5.10
CA LYS A 156 8.29 -20.25 -4.92
C LYS A 156 8.91 -19.65 -6.18
N LYS A 157 8.31 -19.88 -7.35
CA LYS A 157 8.78 -19.34 -8.63
C LYS A 157 8.47 -17.85 -8.81
N TYR A 158 7.60 -17.31 -7.97
CA TYR A 158 7.02 -15.99 -8.12
C TYR A 158 7.62 -15.00 -7.13
N ARG A 159 7.70 -13.73 -7.53
CA ARG A 159 8.24 -12.66 -6.68
C ARG A 159 7.40 -12.48 -5.42
N TYR A 160 6.08 -12.58 -5.55
CA TYR A 160 5.11 -12.44 -4.46
C TYR A 160 4.72 -13.82 -3.88
N SER A 161 5.69 -14.74 -3.77
CA SER A 161 5.49 -16.11 -3.30
C SER A 161 4.73 -16.22 -1.97
N PHE A 162 5.05 -15.36 -0.99
CA PHE A 162 4.35 -15.29 0.29
C PHE A 162 2.88 -14.88 0.15
N PHE A 163 2.58 -13.89 -0.68
CA PHE A 163 1.20 -13.49 -0.99
C PHE A 163 0.43 -14.68 -1.61
N LEU A 164 1.05 -15.41 -2.55
CA LEU A 164 0.42 -16.56 -3.20
C LEU A 164 0.18 -17.74 -2.25
N LEU A 165 1.07 -17.94 -1.26
CA LEU A 165 0.94 -18.99 -0.24
C LEU A 165 -0.41 -18.88 0.50
N HIS A 166 -0.79 -17.66 0.86
CA HIS A 166 -1.97 -17.36 1.67
C HIS A 166 -3.29 -17.27 0.89
N ILE A 167 -3.28 -17.55 -0.42
CA ILE A 167 -4.54 -17.61 -1.18
C ILE A 167 -5.48 -18.66 -0.57
N PRO A 168 -6.72 -18.29 -0.20
CA PRO A 168 -7.65 -19.23 0.41
C PRO A 168 -7.96 -20.43 -0.49
N THR A 169 -8.09 -21.62 0.12
CA THR A 169 -8.24 -22.90 -0.59
C THR A 169 -9.44 -22.93 -1.53
N ILE A 170 -10.52 -22.20 -1.23
CA ILE A 170 -11.70 -22.10 -2.10
C ILE A 170 -11.35 -21.62 -3.51
N PHE A 171 -10.44 -20.64 -3.64
CA PHE A 171 -10.01 -20.10 -4.93
C PHE A 171 -9.06 -21.04 -5.68
N LYS A 172 -8.46 -22.02 -4.98
CA LYS A 172 -7.57 -23.04 -5.56
C LYS A 172 -8.35 -24.21 -6.19
N GLN A 173 -9.66 -24.31 -5.95
CA GLN A 173 -10.51 -25.37 -6.52
C GLN A 173 -10.72 -25.20 -8.03
N LYS A 174 -10.80 -26.29 -8.80
CA LYS A 174 -10.88 -26.27 -10.28
C LYS A 174 -11.96 -25.32 -10.83
N LYS A 175 -13.19 -25.38 -10.30
CA LYS A 175 -14.31 -24.53 -10.74
C LYS A 175 -14.08 -23.05 -10.39
N ALA A 176 -13.56 -22.77 -9.20
CA ALA A 176 -13.23 -21.42 -8.76
C ALA A 176 -12.13 -20.82 -9.64
N ARG A 177 -11.07 -21.59 -9.92
CA ARG A 177 -9.96 -21.18 -10.77
C ARG A 177 -10.40 -20.70 -12.13
N GLN A 178 -11.20 -21.50 -12.85
CA GLN A 178 -11.69 -21.13 -14.19
C GLN A 178 -12.45 -19.81 -14.17
N HIS A 179 -13.34 -19.63 -13.19
CA HIS A 179 -14.07 -18.38 -13.02
C HIS A 179 -13.13 -17.20 -12.71
N VAL A 180 -12.23 -17.39 -11.73
CA VAL A 180 -11.35 -16.34 -11.23
C VAL A 180 -10.33 -15.91 -12.28
N THR A 181 -9.69 -16.84 -13.00
CA THR A 181 -8.68 -16.50 -14.00
C THR A 181 -9.28 -15.75 -15.17
N GLN A 182 -10.50 -16.10 -15.61
CA GLN A 182 -11.23 -15.35 -16.64
C GLN A 182 -11.53 -13.91 -16.21
N GLN A 183 -11.94 -13.70 -14.96
CA GLN A 183 -12.21 -12.35 -14.44
C GLN A 183 -10.92 -11.54 -14.25
N LEU A 184 -9.86 -12.16 -13.72
CA LEU A 184 -8.55 -11.51 -13.60
C LEU A 184 -8.00 -11.10 -14.98
N GLN A 185 -8.12 -11.95 -15.99
CA GLN A 185 -7.69 -11.62 -17.35
C GLN A 185 -8.38 -10.37 -17.90
N LYS A 186 -9.70 -10.21 -17.64
CA LYS A 186 -10.45 -9.01 -18.03
C LYS A 186 -9.99 -7.74 -17.31
N LEU A 187 -9.52 -7.85 -16.07
CA LEU A 187 -9.01 -6.71 -15.30
C LEU A 187 -7.57 -6.33 -15.67
N LEU A 188 -6.82 -7.25 -16.27
CA LEU A 188 -5.40 -7.09 -16.62
C LEU A 188 -5.17 -6.59 -18.06
N ASN A 189 -6.16 -6.78 -18.93
CA ASN A 189 -6.23 -6.28 -20.30
C ASN A 189 -6.77 -4.85 -20.33
#